data_AF-A0A522EVP1-F1
#
_entry.id   AF-A0A522EVP1-F1
#
_cell.length_a   1.000
_cell.length_b   1.000
_cell.length_c   1.000
_cell.angle_alpha   90.00
_cell.angle_beta   90.00
_cell.angle_gamma   90.00
#
_symmetry.space_group_name_H-M   'P 1'
#
loop_
_entity.id
_entity.type
_entity.pdbx_description
1 polymer ?
#
loop_
_entity_poly.entity_id
_entity_poly.type
_entity_poly.pdbx_seq_one_letter_code
_entity_poly.pdbx_strand_id
1 'polypeptide(L)' 'LITDAGHTVVEPGTVTALGIGPVEETKIDRITGNLKMY' A
#
# COMPACT_ATOMS: atom_id res chain seq x y z
N LEU A 1 1.35 -6.50 3.24
CA LEU A 1 0.15 -6.84 2.43
C LEU A 1 -1.02 -6.87 3.41
N ILE A 2 -1.88 -5.85 3.36
CA ILE A 2 -3.07 -5.80 4.22
C ILE A 2 -4.24 -6.28 3.37
N THR A 3 -5.02 -7.20 3.92
CA THR A 3 -6.18 -7.80 3.25
C THR A 3 -7.45 -7.35 3.98
N ASP A 4 -8.42 -6.83 3.23
CA ASP A 4 -9.71 -6.35 3.74
C ASP A 4 -10.56 -7.50 4.32
N ALA A 5 -11.39 -7.20 5.33
CA ALA A 5 -12.22 -8.17 6.04
C ALA A 5 -13.45 -8.65 5.24
N GLY A 6 -13.67 -8.16 4.01
CA GLY A 6 -14.66 -8.72 3.08
C GLY A 6 -16.10 -8.31 3.36
N HIS A 7 -16.34 -7.18 4.03
CA HIS A 7 -17.68 -6.61 4.22
C HIS A 7 -18.03 -5.52 3.18
N THR A 8 -17.15 -5.27 2.20
CA THR A 8 -17.37 -4.31 1.11
C THR A 8 -16.93 -4.88 -0.26
N VAL A 9 -17.25 -4.15 -1.33
CA VAL A 9 -17.41 -4.54 -2.75
C VAL A 9 -16.14 -5.07 -3.46
N VAL A 10 -15.06 -5.37 -2.76
CA VAL A 10 -13.80 -5.80 -3.40
C VAL A 10 -13.76 -7.30 -3.57
N GLU A 11 -13.47 -7.77 -4.79
CA GLU A 11 -13.37 -9.21 -5.08
C GLU A 11 -12.25 -9.86 -4.24
N PRO A 12 -12.47 -11.10 -3.76
CA PRO A 12 -11.43 -11.85 -3.05
C PRO A 12 -10.12 -11.90 -3.84
N GLY A 13 -9.03 -11.47 -3.21
CA GLY A 13 -7.70 -11.40 -3.85
C GLY A 13 -7.32 -10.02 -4.38
N THR A 14 -8.19 -9.01 -4.29
CA THR A 14 -7.84 -7.64 -4.69
C THR A 14 -6.81 -7.03 -3.74
N VAL A 15 -5.69 -6.55 -4.29
CA VAL A 15 -4.67 -5.80 -3.53
C VAL A 15 -5.13 -4.35 -3.40
N THR A 16 -5.39 -3.90 -2.17
CA THR A 16 -5.96 -2.56 -1.91
C THR A 16 -4.94 -1.55 -1.39
N ALA A 17 -3.93 -2.00 -0.64
CA ALA A 17 -2.91 -1.13 -0.08
C ALA A 17 -1.59 -1.88 0.19
N LEU A 18 -0.49 -1.12 0.22
CA LEU A 18 0.85 -1.60 0.55
C LEU A 18 1.48 -0.72 1.63
N GLY A 19 1.88 -1.33 2.74
CA GLY A 19 2.74 -0.70 3.74
C GLY A 19 4.21 -1.02 3.47
N ILE A 20 5.09 -0.02 3.55
CA ILE A 20 6.53 -0.15 3.35
C ILE A 20 7.24 0.41 4.58
N GLY A 21 8.09 -0.40 5.23
CA GLY A 21 8.90 0.01 6.38
C GLY A 21 8.65 -0.79 7.66
N PRO A 22 9.18 -0.34 8.82
CA PRO A 22 9.92 0.91 8.99
C PRO A 22 11.35 0.83 8.43
N VAL A 23 11.76 1.86 7.69
CA VAL A 23 13.11 2.03 7.10
C VAL A 23 13.34 3.53 6.81
N GLU A 24 14.56 3.94 6.48
CA GLU A 24 14.89 5.32 6.10
C GLU A 24 14.01 5.85 4.96
N GLU A 25 13.54 7.09 5.10
CA GLU A 25 12.69 7.80 4.14
C GLU A 25 13.27 7.77 2.72
N THR A 26 14.57 8.01 2.56
CA THR A 26 15.25 7.97 1.25
C THR A 26 15.15 6.62 0.54
N LYS A 27 14.98 5.52 1.28
CA LYS A 27 14.75 4.18 0.71
C LYS A 27 13.29 3.96 0.35
N ILE A 28 12.36 4.56 1.10
CA ILE A 28 10.93 4.55 0.80
C ILE A 28 10.64 5.39 -0.45
N ASP A 29 11.21 6.59 -0.54
CA ASP A 29 11.01 7.52 -1.66
C ASP A 29 11.54 7.01 -3.00
N ARG A 30 12.55 6.14 -3.00
CA ARG A 30 12.99 5.43 -4.21
C ARG A 30 11.88 4.58 -4.83
N ILE A 31 10.93 4.13 -4.02
CA ILE A 31 9.83 3.24 -4.40
C ILE A 31 8.52 4.03 -4.58
N THR A 32 8.26 5.03 -3.73
CA THR A 32 6.97 5.74 -3.67
C THR A 32 7.04 7.21 -4.09
N GLY A 33 8.22 7.77 -4.33
CA GLY A 33 8.40 9.22 -4.55
C GLY A 33 7.77 9.78 -5.82
N ASN A 34 7.37 8.92 -6.77
CA ASN A 34 6.61 9.29 -7.96
C ASN A 34 5.09 9.16 -7.78
N LEU A 35 4.61 8.68 -6.63
CA LEU A 35 3.19 8.60 -6.32
C LEU A 35 2.68 9.96 -5.84
N LYS A 36 1.45 10.30 -6.24
CA LYS A 36 0.79 11.52 -5.75
C LYS A 36 0.29 11.32 -4.33
N MET A 37 0.34 12.37 -3.52
CA MET A 37 -0.44 12.39 -2.29
C MET A 37 -1.93 12.31 -2.65
N TYR A 38 -2.64 11.44 -1.94
CA TYR A 38 -4.07 11.23 -2.06
C TYR A 38 -4.85 12.37 -1.40
#